data_AF-A0A375G5I1-F1
#
_entry.id   AF-A0A375G5I1-F1
#
_cell.length_a   1.000
_cell.length_b   1.000
_cell.length_c   1.000
_cell.angle_alpha   90.00
_cell.angle_beta   90.00
_cell.angle_gamma   90.00
#
_symmetry.space_group_name_H-M   'P 1'
#
loop_
_entity.id
_entity.type
_entity.pdbx_description
1 polymer ?
#
loop_
_entity_poly.entity_id
_entity_poly.type
_entity_poly.pdbx_seq_one_letter_code
_entity_poly.pdbx_strand_id
1 'polypeptide(L)'
;MSAQSARRCGWSSHLAFDAAITPNLRRWVTGDDGSLTARLVAASERFRVAQLLQRPLRPLADEWQVLGQHDRVPALTREVLLICDDIPAVFAHTVVRLRHARRDWPFLRGLGARPLGGRLFIDPAVTRDPFQFARLLPHHPLRQALQRVLPAMAPLPMLPARRSVFRRGDGVMLVTEVFLPDLLARPAPGTKAIALPMFRRTTDRGPAMTHTTQTKEVTR
;
A
#
# COMPACT_ATOMS: atom_id res chain seq x y z
N MET A 1 32.71 -24.39 13.38
CA MET A 1 31.79 -24.44 12.22
C MET A 1 30.51 -23.68 12.59
N SER A 2 30.45 -22.37 12.33
CA SER A 2 29.31 -21.52 12.73
C SER A 2 28.36 -21.28 11.57
N ALA A 3 27.22 -21.96 11.59
CA ALA A 3 26.04 -21.70 10.76
C ALA A 3 25.29 -20.44 11.26
N GLN A 4 25.98 -19.30 11.30
CA GLN A 4 25.51 -18.09 11.98
C GLN A 4 25.63 -16.86 11.07
N SER A 5 25.16 -16.93 9.82
CA SER A 5 25.01 -15.73 8.99
C SER A 5 24.08 -15.88 7.77
N ALA A 6 23.08 -16.76 7.83
CA ALA A 6 21.86 -16.53 7.04
C ALA A 6 21.08 -15.38 7.70
N ARG A 7 21.69 -14.18 7.69
CA ARG A 7 21.18 -12.99 8.36
C ARG A 7 19.82 -12.67 7.75
N ARG A 8 18.80 -12.93 8.56
CA ARG A 8 17.42 -12.46 8.42
C ARG A 8 17.43 -11.11 7.70
N CYS A 9 16.69 -11.00 6.60
CA CYS A 9 16.24 -9.69 6.11
C CYS A 9 15.41 -9.08 7.25
N GLY A 10 16.08 -8.32 8.14
CA GLY A 10 15.47 -7.74 9.31
C GLY A 10 14.51 -6.64 8.89
N TRP A 11 13.29 -6.68 9.43
CA TRP A 11 12.34 -5.59 9.30
C TRP A 11 12.78 -4.44 10.21
N SER A 12 12.85 -3.23 9.66
CA SER A 12 13.30 -2.01 10.32
C SER A 12 12.23 -0.92 10.26
N SER A 13 12.14 -0.04 11.26
CA SER A 13 11.28 1.15 11.21
C SER A 13 11.71 2.17 10.15
N HIS A 14 12.96 2.09 9.69
CA HIS A 14 13.54 2.99 8.71
C HIS A 14 14.04 2.25 7.48
N LEU A 15 13.75 2.82 6.30
CA LEU A 15 14.31 2.35 5.04
C LEU A 15 15.76 2.83 4.91
N ALA A 16 16.70 1.92 5.19
CA ALA A 16 18.14 2.18 5.08
C ALA A 16 18.52 2.75 3.70
N PHE A 17 19.63 3.50 3.66
CA PHE A 17 20.22 3.93 2.40
C PHE A 17 20.70 2.71 1.60
N ASP A 18 20.43 2.74 0.30
CA ASP A 18 20.87 1.73 -0.66
C ASP A 18 20.86 2.38 -2.05
N ALA A 19 21.97 2.28 -2.78
CA ALA A 19 22.10 2.89 -4.10
C ALA A 19 21.13 2.28 -5.13
N ALA A 20 20.69 1.03 -4.93
CA ALA A 20 19.68 0.39 -5.77
C ALA A 20 18.25 0.92 -5.51
N ILE A 21 18.03 1.63 -4.40
CA ILE A 21 16.76 2.27 -4.07
C ILE A 21 16.86 3.74 -4.47
N THR A 22 16.60 3.99 -5.77
CA THR A 22 16.60 5.35 -6.34
C THR A 22 15.60 6.26 -5.60
N PRO A 23 15.75 7.61 -5.69
CA PRO A 23 14.79 8.53 -5.08
C PRO A 23 13.34 8.27 -5.52
N ASN A 24 13.14 7.88 -6.77
CA ASN A 24 11.82 7.54 -7.28
C ASN A 24 11.24 6.29 -6.60
N LEU A 25 12.01 5.20 -6.55
CA LEU A 25 11.59 3.97 -5.88
C LEU A 25 11.39 4.19 -4.38
N ARG A 26 12.22 5.02 -3.75
CA ARG A 26 12.05 5.40 -2.34
C ARG A 26 10.67 5.99 -2.08
N ARG A 27 10.16 6.90 -2.92
CA ARG A 27 8.80 7.47 -2.78
C ARG A 27 7.71 6.42 -2.84
N TRP A 28 7.86 5.41 -3.71
CA TRP A 28 6.94 4.27 -3.75
C TRP A 28 6.99 3.45 -2.46
N VAL A 29 8.20 3.10 -2.01
CA VAL A 29 8.43 2.25 -0.84
C VAL A 29 7.98 2.94 0.45
N THR A 30 8.40 4.17 0.71
CA THR A 30 8.04 4.86 1.96
C THR A 30 6.56 5.19 2.02
N GLY A 31 5.95 5.51 0.87
CA GLY A 31 4.54 5.89 0.82
C GLY A 31 4.35 7.30 1.35
N ASP A 32 3.92 8.20 0.49
CA ASP A 32 3.29 9.46 0.90
C ASP A 32 1.78 9.22 1.05
N ASP A 33 1.08 10.10 1.77
CA ASP A 33 -0.32 9.95 2.22
C ASP A 33 -1.25 9.20 1.25
N GLY A 34 -2.14 8.38 1.84
CA GLY A 34 -3.11 7.57 1.11
C GLY A 34 -2.67 6.11 0.88
N SER A 35 -3.39 5.42 -0.01
CA SER A 35 -3.17 3.99 -0.29
C SER A 35 -2.22 3.77 -1.46
N LEU A 36 -1.41 2.71 -1.40
CA LEU A 36 -0.53 2.32 -2.51
C LEU A 36 -1.32 2.10 -3.80
N THR A 37 -2.48 1.46 -3.69
CA THR A 37 -3.39 1.24 -4.82
C THR A 37 -3.79 2.56 -5.48
N ALA A 38 -4.19 3.58 -4.71
CA ALA A 38 -4.58 4.87 -5.28
C ALA A 38 -3.41 5.54 -6.02
N ARG A 39 -2.20 5.44 -5.47
CA ARG A 39 -1.00 5.97 -6.13
C ARG A 39 -0.66 5.22 -7.43
N LEU A 40 -0.78 3.89 -7.43
CA LEU A 40 -0.56 3.07 -8.63
C LEU A 40 -1.59 3.39 -9.72
N VAL A 41 -2.87 3.51 -9.36
CA VAL A 41 -3.94 3.93 -10.27
C VAL A 41 -3.66 5.32 -10.84
N ALA A 42 -3.24 6.28 -10.00
CA ALA A 42 -2.91 7.63 -10.48
C ALA A 42 -1.67 7.70 -11.39
N ALA A 43 -0.81 6.67 -11.37
CA ALA A 43 0.41 6.58 -12.15
C ALA A 43 0.32 5.59 -13.33
N SER A 44 -0.88 5.16 -13.70
CA SER A 44 -1.12 4.22 -14.80
C SER A 44 -2.41 4.56 -15.56
N GLU A 45 -2.47 4.19 -16.83
CA GLU A 45 -3.71 4.27 -17.62
C GLU A 45 -4.62 3.08 -17.27
N ARG A 46 -4.01 1.91 -17.02
CA ARG A 46 -4.72 0.68 -16.69
C ARG A 46 -4.15 0.07 -15.43
N PHE A 47 -5.03 -0.17 -14.47
CA PHE A 47 -4.69 -0.85 -13.22
C PHE A 47 -5.53 -2.12 -13.05
N ARG A 48 -4.87 -3.24 -12.73
CA ARG A 48 -5.56 -4.49 -12.37
C ARG A 48 -4.86 -5.23 -11.25
N VAL A 49 -5.63 -6.08 -10.57
CA VAL A 49 -5.12 -6.99 -9.56
C VAL A 49 -5.27 -8.43 -10.07
N ALA A 50 -4.17 -9.17 -10.12
CA ALA A 50 -4.20 -10.60 -10.38
C ALA A 50 -4.09 -11.36 -9.06
N GLN A 51 -5.14 -12.08 -8.68
CA GLN A 51 -5.08 -12.95 -7.50
C GLN A 51 -4.32 -14.23 -7.84
N LEU A 52 -3.21 -14.45 -7.14
CA LEU A 52 -2.37 -15.64 -7.32
C LEU A 52 -2.87 -16.80 -6.45
N LEU A 53 -3.17 -16.49 -5.18
CA LEU A 53 -3.79 -17.45 -4.27
C LEU A 53 -4.57 -16.75 -3.16
N GLN A 54 -5.52 -17.47 -2.59
CA GLN A 54 -6.16 -17.13 -1.33
C GLN A 54 -6.62 -18.40 -0.61
N ARG A 55 -5.86 -18.87 0.37
CA ARG A 55 -6.16 -20.11 1.11
C ARG A 55 -5.44 -20.17 2.46
N PRO A 56 -5.84 -21.06 3.38
CA PRO A 56 -5.08 -21.31 4.60
C PRO A 56 -3.67 -21.82 4.28
N LEU A 57 -2.63 -21.16 4.79
CA LEU A 57 -1.23 -21.58 4.70
C LEU A 57 -0.54 -21.35 6.05
N ARG A 58 0.58 -22.04 6.29
CA ARG A 58 1.41 -21.74 7.45
C ARG A 58 2.06 -20.36 7.26
N PRO A 59 1.90 -19.41 8.21
CA PRO A 59 2.55 -18.11 8.13
C PRO A 59 4.08 -18.25 8.21
N LEU A 60 4.80 -17.26 7.68
CA LEU A 60 6.26 -17.20 7.80
C LEU A 60 6.69 -17.02 9.27
N ALA A 61 7.96 -17.31 9.54
CA ALA A 61 8.49 -17.39 10.90
C ALA A 61 8.42 -16.06 11.69
N ASP A 62 8.37 -14.92 11.00
CA ASP A 62 8.21 -13.60 11.58
C ASP A 62 6.74 -13.12 11.60
N GLU A 63 5.87 -13.73 10.80
CA GLU A 63 4.47 -13.32 10.64
C GLU A 63 3.58 -13.83 11.76
N TRP A 64 3.78 -15.08 12.22
CA TRP A 64 2.93 -15.65 13.27
C TRP A 64 3.03 -14.87 14.60
N GLN A 65 4.23 -14.32 14.89
CA GLN A 65 4.48 -13.46 16.05
C GLN A 65 3.69 -12.16 15.93
N VAL A 66 3.72 -11.50 14.76
CA VAL A 66 2.96 -10.28 14.49
C VAL A 66 1.46 -10.52 14.61
N LEU A 67 0.99 -11.68 14.14
CA LEU A 67 -0.40 -12.06 14.30
C LEU A 67 -0.78 -12.32 15.76
N GLY A 68 0.17 -12.45 16.70
CA GLY A 68 -0.02 -12.75 18.12
C GLY A 68 -0.39 -14.22 18.39
N GLN A 69 -0.07 -15.12 17.47
CA GLN A 69 -0.35 -16.55 17.64
C GLN A 69 0.70 -17.16 18.57
N HIS A 70 0.31 -18.11 19.42
CA HIS A 70 1.29 -18.90 20.19
C HIS A 70 1.91 -20.00 19.33
N ASP A 71 1.16 -20.48 18.33
CA ASP A 71 1.55 -21.57 17.43
C ASP A 71 1.53 -21.16 15.95
N ARG A 72 2.30 -21.88 15.13
CA ARG A 72 2.30 -21.74 13.65
C ARG A 72 1.12 -22.47 13.01
N VAL A 73 -0.09 -22.22 13.52
CA VAL A 73 -1.33 -22.71 12.91
C VAL A 73 -1.60 -21.99 11.60
N PRO A 74 -2.33 -22.62 10.66
CA PRO A 74 -2.65 -22.00 9.39
C PRO A 74 -3.36 -20.64 9.55
N ALA A 75 -2.92 -19.67 8.77
CA ALA A 75 -3.52 -18.35 8.61
C ALA A 75 -4.10 -18.23 7.20
N LEU A 76 -5.18 -17.45 7.03
CA LEU A 76 -5.61 -17.08 5.69
C LEU A 76 -4.49 -16.27 5.06
N THR A 77 -3.95 -16.79 3.96
CA THR A 77 -2.92 -16.13 3.16
C THR A 77 -3.50 -15.74 1.82
N ARG A 78 -3.23 -14.51 1.38
CA ARG A 78 -3.63 -13.98 0.08
C ARG A 78 -2.42 -13.36 -0.59
N GLU A 79 -2.08 -13.85 -1.78
CA GLU A 79 -1.02 -13.28 -2.61
C GLU A 79 -1.63 -12.72 -3.90
N VAL A 80 -1.22 -11.51 -4.28
CA VAL A 80 -1.68 -10.84 -5.50
C VAL A 80 -0.53 -10.12 -6.19
N LEU A 81 -0.66 -9.93 -7.50
CA LEU A 81 0.09 -8.93 -8.25
C LEU A 81 -0.77 -7.69 -8.45
N LEU A 82 -0.20 -6.52 -8.17
CA LEU A 82 -0.72 -5.24 -8.62
C LEU A 82 -0.01 -4.89 -9.92
N ILE A 83 -0.79 -4.69 -10.98
CA ILE A 83 -0.29 -4.58 -12.35
C ILE A 83 -0.73 -3.23 -12.92
N CYS A 84 0.25 -2.47 -13.41
CA CYS A 84 0.09 -1.14 -14.01
C CYS A 84 0.48 -1.24 -15.48
N ASP A 85 -0.42 -0.87 -16.39
CA ASP A 85 -0.19 -0.88 -17.84
C ASP A 85 0.37 -2.24 -18.32
N ASP A 86 -0.22 -3.32 -17.79
CA ASP A 86 0.18 -4.71 -18.01
C ASP A 86 1.57 -5.12 -17.50
N ILE A 87 2.24 -4.26 -16.75
CA ILE A 87 3.52 -4.52 -16.09
C ILE A 87 3.31 -4.76 -14.58
N PRO A 88 3.78 -5.89 -14.02
CA PRO A 88 3.74 -6.13 -12.57
C PRO A 88 4.55 -5.08 -11.81
N ALA A 89 3.88 -4.33 -10.94
CA ALA A 89 4.47 -3.26 -10.14
C ALA A 89 4.76 -3.70 -8.70
N VAL A 90 3.86 -4.50 -8.12
CA VAL A 90 3.95 -4.93 -6.71
C VAL A 90 3.46 -6.37 -6.57
N PHE A 91 4.21 -7.17 -5.82
CA PHE A 91 3.71 -8.43 -5.26
C PHE A 91 3.29 -8.18 -3.81
N ALA A 92 2.02 -8.39 -3.51
CA ALA A 92 1.47 -8.18 -2.18
C ALA A 92 1.06 -9.49 -1.53
N HIS A 93 1.48 -9.68 -0.29
CA HIS A 93 1.25 -10.84 0.56
C HIS A 93 0.53 -10.40 1.83
N THR A 94 -0.66 -10.94 2.04
CA THR A 94 -1.50 -10.61 3.19
C THR A 94 -1.74 -11.86 4.03
N VAL A 95 -1.57 -11.75 5.34
CA VAL A 95 -1.83 -12.83 6.29
C VAL A 95 -2.75 -12.38 7.42
N VAL A 96 -3.73 -13.23 7.75
CA VAL A 96 -4.74 -12.99 8.79
C VAL A 96 -5.05 -14.30 9.49
N ARG A 97 -5.23 -14.29 10.82
CA ARG A 97 -5.70 -15.51 11.51
C ARG A 97 -7.06 -15.92 10.97
N LEU A 98 -7.28 -17.22 10.75
CA LEU A 98 -8.51 -17.74 10.12
C LEU A 98 -9.79 -17.27 10.82
N ARG A 99 -9.82 -17.27 12.15
CA ARG A 99 -10.98 -16.79 12.93
C ARG A 99 -11.30 -15.31 12.67
N HIS A 100 -10.25 -14.48 12.56
CA HIS A 100 -10.39 -13.04 12.37
C HIS A 100 -10.68 -12.69 10.91
N ALA A 101 -10.25 -13.53 9.96
CA ALA A 101 -10.54 -13.33 8.55
C ALA A 101 -12.06 -13.32 8.25
N ARG A 102 -12.85 -14.11 8.97
CA ARG A 102 -14.32 -14.14 8.81
C ARG A 102 -15.02 -13.07 9.64
N ARG A 103 -14.58 -12.87 10.88
CA ARG A 103 -15.25 -11.99 11.86
C ARG A 103 -14.89 -10.53 11.67
N ASP A 104 -13.59 -10.23 11.62
CA ASP A 104 -13.07 -8.86 11.65
C ASP A 104 -12.70 -8.36 10.25
N TRP A 105 -12.45 -9.24 9.29
CA TRP A 105 -12.10 -8.90 7.91
C TRP A 105 -13.02 -9.54 6.85
N PRO A 106 -14.36 -9.50 7.01
CA PRO A 106 -15.31 -10.29 6.20
C PRO A 106 -15.21 -10.02 4.69
N PHE A 107 -14.75 -8.84 4.29
CA PHE A 107 -14.56 -8.48 2.88
C PHE A 107 -13.51 -9.35 2.17
N LEU A 108 -12.59 -10.01 2.90
CA LEU A 108 -11.57 -10.87 2.31
C LEU A 108 -12.18 -12.04 1.53
N ARG A 109 -13.33 -12.58 1.96
CA ARG A 109 -13.99 -13.71 1.30
C ARG A 109 -14.39 -13.40 -0.15
N GLY A 110 -14.76 -12.15 -0.44
CA GLY A 110 -15.24 -11.70 -1.75
C GLY A 110 -14.27 -10.77 -2.47
N LEU A 111 -13.02 -10.64 -2.01
CA LEU A 111 -12.12 -9.62 -2.55
C LEU A 111 -11.67 -9.93 -3.99
N GLY A 112 -11.50 -11.21 -4.36
CA GLY A 112 -11.28 -11.63 -5.74
C GLY A 112 -10.13 -10.86 -6.43
N ALA A 113 -10.39 -10.26 -7.59
CA ALA A 113 -9.44 -9.40 -8.31
C ALA A 113 -9.51 -7.91 -7.90
N ARG A 114 -9.93 -7.60 -6.67
CA ARG A 114 -10.01 -6.23 -6.16
C ARG A 114 -8.83 -5.90 -5.22
N PRO A 115 -8.37 -4.65 -5.21
CA PRO A 115 -7.33 -4.21 -4.30
C PRO A 115 -7.82 -4.14 -2.86
N LEU A 116 -6.91 -4.44 -1.92
CA LEU A 116 -7.18 -4.36 -0.49
C LEU A 116 -7.37 -2.90 -0.01
N GLY A 117 -6.60 -1.97 -0.59
CA GLY A 117 -6.59 -0.55 -0.19
C GLY A 117 -7.96 0.12 -0.26
N GLY A 118 -8.78 -0.21 -1.28
CA GLY A 118 -10.11 0.38 -1.42
C GLY A 118 -11.08 0.05 -0.26
N ARG A 119 -10.80 -1.00 0.54
CA ARG A 119 -11.59 -1.36 1.72
C ARG A 119 -10.95 -0.89 3.03
N LEU A 120 -9.62 -0.93 3.12
CA LEU A 120 -8.93 -0.58 4.36
C LEU A 120 -8.97 0.92 4.68
N PHE A 121 -8.82 1.76 3.67
CA PHE A 121 -8.67 3.21 3.89
C PHE A 121 -10.00 3.96 3.94
N ILE A 122 -11.13 3.28 3.73
CA ILE A 122 -12.48 3.87 3.82
C ILE A 122 -13.20 3.51 5.13
N ASP A 123 -12.73 2.49 5.84
CA ASP A 123 -13.35 2.02 7.08
C ASP A 123 -12.68 2.73 8.27
N PRO A 124 -13.39 3.64 8.98
CA PRO A 124 -12.81 4.39 10.10
C PRO A 124 -12.48 3.50 11.31
N ALA A 125 -13.00 2.28 11.37
CA ALA A 125 -12.64 1.31 12.42
C ALA A 125 -11.28 0.63 12.16
N VAL A 126 -10.66 0.87 11.00
CA VAL A 126 -9.36 0.32 10.64
C VAL A 126 -8.26 1.28 11.08
N THR A 127 -7.36 0.80 11.94
CA THR A 127 -6.10 1.49 12.24
C THR A 127 -4.93 0.78 11.58
N ARG A 128 -3.84 1.54 11.36
CA ARG A 128 -2.64 1.05 10.68
C ARG A 128 -1.41 1.40 11.52
N ASP A 129 -0.63 0.39 11.88
CA ASP A 129 0.67 0.55 12.53
C ASP A 129 1.68 1.13 11.51
N PRO A 130 2.72 1.86 11.94
CA PRO A 130 3.75 2.40 11.06
C PRO A 130 4.39 1.33 10.15
N PHE A 131 4.88 1.75 8.99
CA PHE A 131 5.57 0.84 8.08
C PHE A 131 6.86 0.30 8.71
N GLN A 132 7.12 -0.96 8.43
CA GLN A 132 8.43 -1.57 8.58
C GLN A 132 8.97 -1.93 7.19
N PHE A 133 10.27 -1.79 7.00
CA PHE A 133 10.95 -1.94 5.72
C PHE A 133 11.96 -3.06 5.77
N ALA A 134 12.14 -3.74 4.63
CA ALA A 134 13.16 -4.75 4.45
C ALA A 134 13.70 -4.74 3.02
N ARG A 135 14.85 -5.36 2.86
CA ARG A 135 15.47 -5.69 1.57
C ARG A 135 15.44 -7.20 1.43
N LEU A 136 14.58 -7.73 0.57
CA LEU A 136 14.38 -9.17 0.45
C LEU A 136 15.43 -9.77 -0.49
N LEU A 137 16.32 -10.59 0.07
CA LEU A 137 17.34 -11.34 -0.65
C LEU A 137 16.73 -12.60 -1.30
N PRO A 138 17.38 -13.22 -2.31
CA PRO A 138 16.76 -14.27 -3.13
C PRO A 138 16.28 -15.50 -2.33
N HIS A 139 16.89 -15.79 -1.18
CA HIS A 139 16.51 -16.89 -0.30
C HIS A 139 15.28 -16.60 0.58
N HIS A 140 14.75 -15.37 0.57
CA HIS A 140 13.57 -15.02 1.35
C HIS A 140 12.32 -15.77 0.82
N PRO A 141 11.45 -16.34 1.67
CA PRO A 141 10.29 -17.10 1.21
C PRO A 141 9.37 -16.34 0.24
N LEU A 142 9.13 -15.04 0.48
CA LEU A 142 8.37 -14.20 -0.44
C LEU A 142 9.07 -13.99 -1.80
N ARG A 143 10.42 -13.98 -1.83
CA ARG A 143 11.18 -13.93 -3.10
C ARG A 143 11.02 -15.22 -3.88
N GLN A 144 11.08 -16.37 -3.20
CA GLN A 144 10.81 -17.67 -3.83
C GLN A 144 9.35 -17.77 -4.33
N ALA A 145 8.39 -17.23 -3.58
CA ALA A 145 7.00 -17.17 -4.00
C ALA A 145 6.80 -16.33 -5.27
N LEU A 146 7.39 -15.14 -5.29
CA LEU A 146 7.39 -14.27 -6.45
C LEU A 146 8.05 -14.92 -7.67
N GLN A 147 9.19 -15.61 -7.50
CA GLN A 147 9.89 -16.26 -8.62
C GLN A 147 9.09 -17.38 -9.29
N ARG A 148 8.24 -18.08 -8.53
CA ARG A 148 7.35 -19.12 -9.08
C ARG A 148 6.32 -18.55 -10.06
N VAL A 149 5.94 -17.29 -9.90
CA VAL A 149 4.94 -16.62 -10.75
C VAL A 149 5.57 -15.65 -11.75
N LEU A 150 6.73 -15.09 -11.43
CA LEU A 150 7.53 -14.19 -12.28
C LEU A 150 9.00 -14.62 -12.26
N PRO A 151 9.39 -15.64 -13.06
CA PRO A 151 10.75 -16.16 -13.10
C PRO A 151 11.82 -15.10 -13.42
N ALA A 152 11.45 -14.07 -14.20
CA ALA A 152 12.31 -12.93 -14.51
C ALA A 152 12.81 -12.15 -13.28
N MET A 153 12.18 -12.32 -12.11
CA MET A 153 12.60 -11.69 -10.86
C MET A 153 13.71 -12.47 -10.12
N ALA A 154 14.10 -13.66 -10.62
CA ALA A 154 15.12 -14.50 -10.01
C ALA A 154 16.52 -13.86 -9.99
N PRO A 155 17.02 -13.24 -11.09
CA PRO A 155 18.38 -12.69 -11.13
C PRO A 155 18.58 -11.45 -10.25
N LEU A 156 17.51 -10.80 -9.79
CA LEU A 156 17.62 -9.57 -9.02
C LEU A 156 18.28 -9.85 -7.66
N PRO A 157 19.34 -9.11 -7.26
CA PRO A 157 20.05 -9.39 -6.01
C PRO A 157 19.18 -9.09 -4.79
N MET A 158 18.22 -8.17 -4.92
CA MET A 158 17.40 -7.68 -3.82
C MET A 158 16.13 -7.03 -4.34
N LEU A 159 15.03 -7.15 -3.60
CA LEU A 159 13.82 -6.35 -3.83
C LEU A 159 13.46 -5.61 -2.54
N PRO A 160 13.19 -4.28 -2.60
CA PRO A 160 12.66 -3.57 -1.47
C PRO A 160 11.28 -4.10 -1.12
N ALA A 161 11.00 -4.16 0.17
CA ALA A 161 9.69 -4.50 0.68
C ALA A 161 9.34 -3.59 1.85
N ARG A 162 8.04 -3.43 2.06
CA ARG A 162 7.52 -2.89 3.31
C ARG A 162 6.40 -3.76 3.81
N ARG A 163 6.09 -3.63 5.08
CA ARG A 163 4.90 -4.23 5.69
C ARG A 163 4.29 -3.30 6.70
N SER A 164 3.01 -3.49 6.96
CA SER A 164 2.30 -2.80 8.03
C SER A 164 1.19 -3.68 8.58
N VAL A 165 0.92 -3.51 9.87
CA VAL A 165 -0.17 -4.18 10.57
C VAL A 165 -1.41 -3.32 10.48
N PHE A 166 -2.51 -3.93 10.07
CA PHE A 166 -3.84 -3.35 10.12
C PHE A 166 -4.63 -4.00 11.24
N ARG A 167 -5.38 -3.18 11.97
CA ARG A 167 -6.21 -3.61 13.10
C ARG A 167 -7.63 -3.14 12.91
N ARG A 168 -8.59 -4.01 13.22
CA ARG A 168 -10.04 -3.71 13.22
C ARG A 168 -10.68 -4.62 14.26
N GLY A 169 -11.27 -4.04 15.32
CA GLY A 169 -11.63 -4.82 16.51
C GLY A 169 -10.40 -5.58 17.05
N ASP A 170 -10.53 -6.86 17.36
CA ASP A 170 -9.39 -7.71 17.74
C ASP A 170 -8.66 -8.33 16.52
N GLY A 171 -9.15 -8.06 15.32
CA GLY A 171 -8.58 -8.60 14.09
C GLY A 171 -7.24 -7.97 13.77
N VAL A 172 -6.19 -8.80 13.70
CA VAL A 172 -4.86 -8.40 13.22
C VAL A 172 -4.65 -8.95 11.81
N MET A 173 -4.26 -8.07 10.89
CA MET A 173 -3.87 -8.40 9.53
C MET A 173 -2.50 -7.81 9.22
N LEU A 174 -1.58 -8.61 8.71
CA LEU A 174 -0.30 -8.14 8.21
C LEU A 174 -0.32 -8.09 6.69
N VAL A 175 0.03 -6.94 6.13
CA VAL A 175 0.18 -6.74 4.69
C VAL A 175 1.64 -6.46 4.41
N THR A 176 2.24 -7.26 3.53
CA THR A 176 3.60 -7.09 3.03
C THR A 176 3.55 -6.80 1.53
N GLU A 177 4.27 -5.78 1.09
CA GLU A 177 4.32 -5.30 -0.28
C GLU A 177 5.78 -5.35 -0.75
N VAL A 178 6.03 -6.11 -1.83
CA VAL A 178 7.34 -6.24 -2.47
C VAL A 178 7.32 -5.43 -3.77
N PHE A 179 8.21 -4.45 -3.87
CA PHE A 179 8.25 -3.47 -4.96
C PHE A 179 9.07 -4.02 -6.13
N LEU A 180 8.50 -4.03 -7.32
CA LEU A 180 9.08 -4.65 -8.52
C LEU A 180 9.74 -3.60 -9.43
N PRO A 181 10.58 -4.01 -10.42
CA PRO A 181 11.40 -3.10 -11.22
C PRO A 181 10.64 -2.01 -11.98
N ASP A 182 9.37 -2.20 -12.32
CA ASP A 182 8.52 -1.17 -12.93
C ASP A 182 8.58 0.16 -12.14
N LEU A 183 8.59 0.07 -10.82
CA LEU A 183 8.58 1.23 -9.93
C LEU A 183 9.94 1.94 -9.81
N LEU A 184 11.01 1.41 -10.43
CA LEU A 184 12.25 2.17 -10.61
C LEU A 184 12.04 3.32 -11.59
N ALA A 185 11.37 3.04 -12.72
CA ALA A 185 11.16 3.97 -13.81
C ALA A 185 9.81 4.69 -13.74
N ARG A 186 8.76 4.03 -13.23
CA ARG A 186 7.42 4.63 -13.10
C ARG A 186 7.45 5.80 -12.13
N PRO A 187 7.16 7.04 -12.56
CA PRO A 187 7.20 8.20 -11.68
C PRO A 187 6.20 8.04 -10.54
N ALA A 188 6.68 8.10 -9.29
CA ALA A 188 5.78 8.19 -8.15
C ALA A 188 4.99 9.50 -8.23
N PRO A 189 3.64 9.47 -8.06
CA PRO A 189 2.86 10.69 -7.98
C PRO A 189 3.42 11.58 -6.87
N GLY A 190 3.60 12.86 -7.18
CA GLY A 190 3.88 13.86 -6.17
C GLY A 190 2.70 14.02 -5.22
N THR A 191 2.95 14.48 -4.00
CA THR A 191 1.92 14.87 -3.04
C THR A 191 1.15 16.07 -3.60
N LYS A 192 0.13 15.84 -4.42
CA LYS A 192 -0.88 16.89 -4.61
C LYS A 192 -1.62 16.99 -3.28
N ALA A 193 -1.49 18.13 -2.60
CA ALA A 193 -2.41 18.52 -1.55
C ALA A 193 -3.83 18.26 -2.10
N ILE A 194 -4.57 17.39 -1.44
CA ILE A 194 -5.97 17.17 -1.77
C ILE A 194 -6.66 18.48 -1.42
N ALA A 195 -6.88 19.35 -2.42
CA ALA A 195 -7.81 20.44 -2.27
C ALA A 195 -9.19 19.78 -2.05
N LEU A 196 -9.69 19.84 -0.82
CA LEU A 196 -11.09 19.51 -0.55
C LEU A 196 -11.96 20.35 -1.49
N PRO A 197 -13.08 19.81 -2.00
CA PRO A 197 -14.03 20.62 -2.75
C PRO A 197 -14.54 21.71 -1.82
N MET A 198 -14.19 22.97 -2.10
CA MET A 198 -14.86 24.12 -1.53
C MET A 198 -16.34 23.97 -1.85
N PHE A 199 -17.15 23.77 -0.82
CA PHE A 199 -18.60 23.84 -0.93
C PHE A 199 -18.96 25.23 -1.48
N ARG A 200 -19.47 25.28 -2.71
CA ARG A 200 -20.25 26.43 -3.17
C ARG A 200 -21.46 26.55 -2.24
N ARG A 201 -21.56 27.67 -1.52
CA ARG A 201 -22.87 28.18 -1.10
C ARG A 201 -23.25 29.34 -2.01
N THR A 202 -24.02 29.02 -3.03
CA THR A 202 -24.97 29.93 -3.65
C THR A 202 -26.27 29.85 -2.88
N THR A 203 -26.70 30.98 -2.32
CA THR A 203 -28.11 31.41 -2.20
C THR A 203 -28.05 32.96 -2.27
N ASP A 204 -28.46 33.60 -3.36
CA ASP A 204 -29.85 33.99 -3.70
C ASP A 204 -30.37 35.06 -2.70
N ARG A 205 -30.97 36.21 -3.00
CA ARG A 205 -31.50 36.93 -4.17
C ARG A 205 -31.72 38.40 -3.69
N GLY A 206 -31.66 39.42 -4.56
CA GLY A 206 -31.80 40.87 -4.22
C GLY A 206 -33.23 41.34 -3.85
N PRO A 207 -33.67 42.60 -4.12
CA PRO A 207 -32.97 43.79 -4.68
C PRO A 207 -33.41 45.18 -4.09
N ALA A 208 -32.90 46.26 -4.72
CA ALA A 208 -33.47 47.63 -4.85
C ALA A 208 -33.24 48.62 -3.67
N MET A 209 -33.06 49.96 -3.80
CA MET A 209 -33.28 50.98 -4.84
C MET A 209 -32.37 52.22 -4.61
N THR A 210 -32.08 52.95 -5.71
CA THR A 210 -31.94 54.43 -5.95
C THR A 210 -31.25 55.33 -4.89
N HIS A 211 -30.36 56.28 -5.22
CA HIS A 211 -30.44 57.49 -6.07
C HIS A 211 -29.00 58.00 -6.38
N THR A 212 -28.62 58.33 -7.63
CA THR A 212 -28.63 59.66 -8.31
C THR A 212 -27.68 60.74 -7.77
N THR A 213 -27.00 61.44 -8.72
CA THR A 213 -26.31 62.78 -8.68
C THR A 213 -24.76 62.67 -8.62
N GLN A 214 -24.04 62.82 -9.76
CA GLN A 214 -23.41 64.06 -10.31
C GLN A 214 -22.31 64.65 -9.39
N THR A 215 -21.19 65.27 -9.79
CA THR A 215 -20.55 65.72 -11.04
C THR A 215 -19.29 66.49 -10.60
N LYS A 216 -18.13 66.31 -11.27
CA LYS A 216 -16.95 67.23 -11.35
C LYS A 216 -16.32 67.70 -10.00
N GLU A 217 -15.15 68.31 -9.87
CA GLU A 217 -14.12 68.83 -10.77
C GLU A 217 -12.79 68.88 -9.99
N VAL A 218 -11.70 68.85 -10.75
CA VAL A 218 -10.35 69.32 -10.47
C VAL A 218 -10.34 70.72 -9.81
N THR A 219 -9.47 70.98 -8.82
CA THR A 219 -8.52 72.13 -8.76
C THR A 219 -7.73 72.19 -7.45
N ARG A 220 -6.41 72.39 -7.62
CA ARG A 220 -5.33 72.82 -6.69
C ARG A 220 -4.78 71.83 -5.67
#